data_AF-A0A2M3Z910-F1
#
_entry.id   AF-A0A2M3Z910-F1
#
_cell.length_a   1.000
_cell.length_b   1.000
_cell.length_c   1.000
_cell.angle_alpha   90.00
_cell.angle_beta   90.00
_cell.angle_gamma   90.00
#
_symmetry.space_group_name_H-M   'P 1'
#
loop_
_entity.id
_entity.type
_entity.pdbx_description
1 polymer ?
#
loop_
_entity_poly.entity_id
_entity_poly.type
_entity_poly.pdbx_seq_one_letter_code
_entity_poly.pdbx_strand_id
1 'polypeptide(L)'
;LAPSQNSLKQLLLSYNYIYELLNKENIVFSLLDVLDLSHNKLPWLSQDIMAARYAKTVDLSANQIVLIDKPLQFDAQTKINLSGNKVQCQSLDEFAKLNPSVKSVNPAYNKDPPGCTRKPGFSICCDSLSAPFADRLIESKRTQNSLLSGPTGPGAKANCTVDDARQQMISQMGSAISSVANEVQRLQKEKIQLTSEHQGLEQTVYQQRNQSFSVRQALLAAALNLNLDVDQDPSPVVLQKVIDRYEYLSKQEELERNKAVEDWNKYSTEIEHWLKEKDRLEPLIAKYDADISKANATMLDLATQKAVLAEQLKIRSMNG
;
A
#
# COMPACT_ATOMS: atom_id res chain seq x y z
N LEU A 1 -3.27 19.18 -28.22
CA LEU A 1 -2.47 20.33 -28.72
C LEU A 1 -2.00 20.16 -30.17
N ALA A 2 -2.23 19.01 -30.83
CA ALA A 2 -1.81 18.75 -32.21
C ALA A 2 -2.17 19.86 -33.23
N PRO A 3 -3.36 20.47 -33.20
CA PRO A 3 -3.69 21.54 -34.15
C PRO A 3 -2.81 22.79 -34.04
N SER A 4 -2.16 22.99 -32.90
CA SER A 4 -1.28 24.14 -32.62
C SER A 4 0.19 23.82 -32.85
N GLN A 5 0.53 22.67 -33.44
CA GLN A 5 1.91 22.22 -33.65
C GLN A 5 2.81 23.29 -34.31
N ASN A 6 2.25 24.01 -35.29
CA ASN A 6 2.97 25.01 -36.09
C ASN A 6 2.63 26.45 -35.71
N SER A 7 2.01 26.69 -34.55
CA SER A 7 1.60 28.04 -34.11
C SER A 7 1.88 28.33 -32.65
N LEU A 8 2.01 27.30 -31.81
CA LEU A 8 2.23 27.44 -30.38
C LEU A 8 3.62 27.99 -30.10
N LYS A 9 3.68 29.20 -29.53
CA LYS A 9 4.94 29.86 -29.14
C LYS A 9 5.26 29.72 -27.66
N GLN A 10 4.25 29.69 -26.80
CA GLN A 10 4.43 29.59 -25.36
C GLN A 10 3.41 28.61 -24.80
N LEU A 11 3.86 27.71 -23.93
CA LEU A 11 3.01 26.79 -23.19
C LEU A 11 3.35 26.92 -21.70
N LEU A 12 2.46 27.58 -20.96
CA LEU A 12 2.60 27.82 -19.53
C LEU A 12 1.65 26.89 -18.78
N LEU A 13 2.22 25.89 -18.12
CA LEU A 13 1.52 24.86 -17.37
C LEU A 13 2.04 24.78 -15.92
N SER A 14 2.70 25.84 -15.45
CA SER A 14 3.22 25.90 -14.09
C SER A 14 2.12 25.90 -13.02
N TYR A 15 2.47 25.46 -11.81
CA TYR A 15 1.56 25.40 -10.65
C TYR A 15 0.30 24.53 -10.86
N ASN A 16 0.44 23.43 -11.59
CA ASN A 16 -0.59 22.41 -11.78
C ASN A 16 -0.24 21.12 -11.01
N TYR A 17 -1.03 20.06 -11.22
CA TYR A 17 -0.80 18.75 -10.63
C TYR A 17 -0.40 17.70 -11.69
N ILE A 18 0.35 18.11 -12.71
CA ILE A 18 0.76 17.23 -13.81
C ILE A 18 1.75 16.20 -13.27
N TYR A 19 1.43 14.92 -13.44
CA TYR A 19 2.27 13.80 -13.01
C TYR A 19 2.84 12.99 -14.18
N GLU A 20 2.38 13.22 -15.41
CA GLU A 20 2.80 12.47 -16.59
C GLU A 20 2.70 13.37 -17.84
N LEU A 21 3.62 13.18 -18.79
CA LEU A 21 3.60 13.79 -20.11
C LEU A 21 3.43 12.67 -21.14
N LEU A 22 2.57 12.88 -22.14
CA LEU A 22 2.31 11.90 -23.20
C LEU A 22 2.32 12.57 -24.57
N ASN A 23 3.14 12.05 -25.47
CA ASN A 23 3.25 12.48 -26.87
C ASN A 23 3.02 11.30 -27.82
N LYS A 24 1.85 10.67 -27.72
CA LYS A 24 1.49 9.47 -28.50
C LYS A 24 1.57 9.67 -30.02
N GLU A 25 1.32 10.90 -30.48
CA GLU A 25 1.31 11.27 -31.90
C GLU A 25 2.67 11.76 -32.41
N ASN A 26 3.73 11.70 -31.58
CA ASN A 26 5.07 12.18 -31.92
C ASN A 26 5.08 13.62 -32.44
N ILE A 27 4.23 14.47 -31.87
CA ILE A 27 4.10 15.88 -32.24
C ILE A 27 5.39 16.59 -31.86
N VAL A 28 5.83 17.52 -32.70
CA VAL A 28 6.96 18.42 -32.41
C VAL A 28 6.53 19.86 -32.65
N PHE A 29 6.55 20.66 -31.60
CA PHE A 29 6.22 22.09 -31.67
C PHE A 29 7.42 22.87 -32.23
N SER A 30 7.38 23.15 -33.53
CA SER A 30 8.48 23.79 -34.27
C SER A 30 8.71 25.26 -33.91
N LEU A 31 7.67 25.94 -33.42
CA LEU A 31 7.70 27.37 -33.07
C LEU A 31 7.67 27.64 -31.56
N LEU A 32 7.74 26.60 -30.73
CA LEU A 32 7.68 26.78 -29.29
C LEU A 32 8.96 27.47 -28.82
N ASP A 33 8.83 28.61 -28.15
CA ASP A 33 9.92 29.36 -27.53
C ASP A 33 10.02 29.03 -26.03
N VAL A 34 8.88 28.88 -25.35
CA VAL A 34 8.81 28.69 -23.89
C VAL A 34 7.92 27.52 -23.54
N LEU A 35 8.46 26.59 -22.76
CA LEU A 35 7.72 25.59 -22.01
C LEU A 35 7.95 25.81 -20.51
N ASP A 36 6.90 26.13 -19.78
CA ASP A 36 6.95 26.22 -18.31
C ASP A 36 6.08 25.11 -17.70
N LEU A 37 6.75 24.14 -17.09
CA LEU A 37 6.17 23.03 -16.33
C LEU A 37 6.59 23.11 -14.86
N SER A 38 7.07 24.26 -14.39
CA SER A 38 7.53 24.42 -13.01
C SER A 38 6.39 24.19 -11.99
N HIS A 39 6.73 23.79 -10.77
CA HIS A 39 5.74 23.54 -9.71
C HIS A 39 4.64 22.53 -10.11
N ASN A 40 5.05 21.37 -10.63
CA ASN A 40 4.19 20.23 -10.92
C ASN A 40 4.62 18.99 -10.13
N LYS A 41 4.14 17.80 -10.49
CA LYS A 41 4.40 16.53 -9.78
C LYS A 41 5.04 15.47 -10.68
N LEU A 42 5.79 15.89 -11.70
CA LEU A 42 6.43 14.98 -12.65
C LEU A 42 7.49 14.13 -11.93
N PRO A 43 7.38 12.79 -11.91
CA PRO A 43 8.36 11.90 -11.29
C PRO A 43 9.50 11.51 -12.25
N TRP A 44 9.28 11.68 -13.54
CA TRP A 44 10.12 11.16 -14.61
C TRP A 44 10.09 12.11 -15.79
N LEU A 45 11.27 12.33 -16.40
CA LEU A 45 11.38 13.07 -17.65
C LEU A 45 11.60 12.07 -18.80
N SER A 46 10.50 11.78 -19.51
CA SER A 46 10.45 10.81 -20.61
C SER A 46 10.77 11.43 -21.98
N GLN A 47 10.92 10.60 -23.01
CA GLN A 47 10.99 11.02 -24.43
C GLN A 47 9.83 11.91 -24.88
N ASP A 48 8.67 11.87 -24.22
CA ASP A 48 7.51 12.69 -24.60
C ASP A 48 7.80 14.20 -24.53
N ILE A 49 8.74 14.64 -23.68
CA ILE A 49 9.17 16.04 -23.61
C ILE A 49 9.80 16.53 -24.91
N MET A 50 10.23 15.62 -25.79
CA MET A 50 10.85 15.98 -27.07
C MET A 50 9.89 16.58 -28.07
N ALA A 51 8.59 16.64 -27.74
CA ALA A 51 7.66 17.55 -28.39
C ALA A 51 8.15 19.02 -28.34
N ALA A 52 8.89 19.39 -27.29
CA ALA A 52 9.42 20.73 -27.03
C ALA A 52 10.94 20.85 -27.29
N ARG A 53 11.54 19.96 -28.10
CA ARG A 53 12.99 19.96 -28.38
C ARG A 53 13.56 21.30 -28.87
N TYR A 54 12.74 22.09 -29.57
CA TYR A 54 13.11 23.40 -30.14
C TYR A 54 12.83 24.58 -29.19
N ALA A 55 12.30 24.33 -28.00
CA ALA A 55 12.04 25.38 -27.02
C ALA A 55 13.34 26.08 -26.63
N LYS A 56 13.34 27.42 -26.59
CA LYS A 56 14.48 28.20 -26.10
C LYS A 56 14.60 28.14 -24.59
N THR A 57 13.47 28.03 -23.90
CA THR A 57 13.41 27.93 -22.43
C THR A 57 12.49 26.78 -22.04
N VAL A 58 13.01 25.90 -21.18
CA VAL A 58 12.27 24.78 -20.59
C VAL A 58 12.45 24.84 -19.08
N ASP A 59 11.40 25.23 -18.36
CA ASP A 59 11.40 25.24 -16.90
C ASP A 59 10.67 24.00 -16.36
N LEU A 60 11.41 23.14 -15.68
CA LEU A 60 10.94 21.92 -15.03
C LEU A 60 11.21 21.98 -13.52
N SER A 61 11.47 23.18 -12.99
CA SER A 61 11.85 23.35 -11.59
C SER A 61 10.71 23.02 -10.63
N ALA A 62 11.06 22.70 -9.38
CA ALA A 62 10.09 22.35 -8.33
C ALA A 62 9.10 21.25 -8.75
N ASN A 63 9.60 20.21 -9.41
CA ASN A 63 8.87 18.97 -9.70
C ASN A 63 9.35 17.84 -8.77
N GLN A 64 9.05 16.60 -9.10
CA GLN A 64 9.48 15.42 -8.34
C GLN A 64 10.37 14.48 -9.18
N ILE A 65 11.06 15.03 -10.18
CA ILE A 65 11.79 14.25 -11.19
C ILE A 65 12.90 13.48 -10.49
N VAL A 66 12.90 12.16 -10.66
CA VAL A 66 13.95 11.26 -10.17
C VAL A 66 14.88 10.84 -11.29
N LEU A 67 14.29 10.51 -12.42
CA LEU A 67 14.99 9.92 -13.55
C LEU A 67 14.72 10.72 -14.82
N ILE A 68 15.73 10.70 -15.68
CA ILE A 68 15.73 11.35 -16.98
C ILE A 68 16.10 10.29 -18.02
N ASP A 69 15.31 10.19 -19.08
CA ASP A 69 15.56 9.23 -20.16
C ASP A 69 16.84 9.52 -20.94
N LYS A 70 17.36 8.44 -21.56
CA LYS A 70 18.37 8.53 -22.61
C LYS A 70 17.74 8.19 -23.97
N PRO A 71 18.16 8.84 -25.07
CA PRO A 71 18.87 10.13 -25.16
C PRO A 71 17.86 11.28 -25.35
N LEU A 72 17.67 12.13 -24.34
CA LEU A 72 16.96 13.40 -24.52
C LEU A 72 17.95 14.48 -24.98
N GLN A 73 17.65 15.17 -26.07
CA GLN A 73 18.49 16.23 -26.61
C GLN A 73 17.62 17.39 -27.09
N PHE A 74 17.78 18.53 -26.42
CA PHE A 74 17.24 19.81 -26.83
C PHE A 74 18.25 20.52 -27.73
N ASP A 75 17.83 21.63 -28.33
CA ASP A 75 18.74 22.51 -29.03
C ASP A 75 19.83 23.05 -28.09
N ALA A 76 21.04 23.26 -28.61
CA ALA A 76 22.20 23.64 -27.81
C ALA A 76 22.03 24.96 -27.04
N GLN A 77 21.11 25.83 -27.48
CA GLN A 77 20.80 27.11 -26.85
C GLN A 77 19.66 27.03 -25.84
N THR A 78 18.98 25.89 -25.74
CA THR A 78 17.85 25.71 -24.82
C THR A 78 18.31 25.86 -23.38
N LYS A 79 17.73 26.80 -22.66
CA LYS A 79 17.92 26.97 -21.21
C LYS A 79 17.00 26.02 -20.48
N ILE A 80 17.57 25.11 -19.69
CA ILE A 80 16.83 24.06 -18.98
C ILE A 80 17.01 24.25 -17.48
N ASN A 81 15.91 24.39 -16.75
CA ASN A 81 15.92 24.48 -15.29
C ASN A 81 15.34 23.21 -14.68
N LEU A 82 16.17 22.43 -13.97
CA LEU A 82 15.77 21.24 -13.21
C LEU A 82 15.90 21.42 -11.68
N SER A 83 16.15 22.64 -11.20
CA SER A 83 16.29 22.89 -9.76
C SER A 83 15.02 22.55 -8.96
N GLY A 84 15.16 22.23 -7.68
CA GLY A 84 14.05 21.83 -6.81
C GLY A 84 13.47 20.44 -7.15
N ASN A 85 14.18 19.64 -7.95
CA ASN A 85 13.88 18.23 -8.15
C ASN A 85 14.75 17.35 -7.26
N LYS A 86 14.54 16.03 -7.32
CA LYS A 86 15.32 15.02 -6.60
C LYS A 86 15.92 14.03 -7.59
N VAL A 87 16.68 14.57 -8.55
CA VAL A 87 17.19 13.83 -9.73
C VAL A 87 18.33 12.92 -9.31
N GLN A 88 18.38 11.71 -9.85
CA GLN A 88 19.51 10.81 -9.68
C GLN A 88 20.76 11.39 -10.37
N CYS A 89 21.88 11.46 -9.66
CA CYS A 89 23.11 12.05 -10.19
C CYS A 89 23.57 11.41 -11.52
N GLN A 90 23.42 10.09 -11.65
CA GLN A 90 23.82 9.36 -12.86
C GLN A 90 23.01 9.79 -14.10
N SER A 91 21.68 9.81 -14.01
CA SER A 91 20.85 10.25 -15.14
C SER A 91 21.06 11.72 -15.48
N LEU A 92 21.32 12.55 -14.46
CA LEU A 92 21.65 13.97 -14.67
C LEU A 92 22.96 14.15 -15.44
N ASP A 93 24.01 13.39 -15.09
CA ASP A 93 25.29 13.44 -15.79
C ASP A 93 25.14 13.09 -17.27
N GLU A 94 24.36 12.07 -17.56
CA GLU A 94 24.15 11.58 -18.92
C GLU A 94 23.32 12.56 -19.75
N PHE A 95 22.28 13.14 -19.14
CA PHE A 95 21.51 14.23 -19.75
C PHE A 95 22.37 15.47 -20.02
N ALA A 96 23.27 15.83 -19.09
CA ALA A 96 24.13 17.00 -19.20
C ALA A 96 25.26 16.86 -20.25
N LYS A 97 25.54 15.65 -20.74
CA LYS A 97 26.44 15.42 -21.89
C LYS A 97 25.83 15.96 -23.19
N LEU A 98 24.51 15.81 -23.35
CA LEU A 98 23.77 16.26 -24.53
C LEU A 98 23.21 17.67 -24.34
N ASN A 99 22.94 18.08 -23.09
CA ASN A 99 22.30 19.34 -22.74
C ASN A 99 23.13 20.10 -21.69
N PRO A 100 24.28 20.69 -22.07
CA PRO A 100 25.21 21.28 -21.11
C PRO A 100 24.64 22.49 -20.34
N SER A 101 23.60 23.14 -20.87
CA SER A 101 22.92 24.28 -20.24
C SER A 101 22.32 23.95 -18.87
N VAL A 102 21.97 22.68 -18.61
CA VAL A 102 21.37 22.22 -17.35
C VAL A 102 22.33 22.35 -16.15
N LYS A 103 23.64 22.41 -16.39
CA LYS A 103 24.66 22.50 -15.33
C LYS A 103 24.58 23.82 -14.57
N SER A 104 24.18 24.90 -15.24
CA SER A 104 24.20 26.26 -14.69
C SER A 104 22.82 26.90 -14.76
N VAL A 105 22.09 26.82 -13.66
CA VAL A 105 20.86 27.56 -13.43
C VAL A 105 21.21 28.87 -12.72
N ASN A 106 20.58 29.96 -13.15
CA ASN A 106 20.72 31.26 -12.48
C ASN A 106 20.30 31.13 -11.00
N PRO A 107 21.15 31.56 -10.03
CA PRO A 107 20.83 31.48 -8.61
C PRO A 107 19.49 32.10 -8.22
N ALA A 108 19.04 33.16 -8.91
CA ALA A 108 17.76 33.81 -8.65
C ALA A 108 16.54 32.92 -8.96
N TYR A 109 16.71 31.92 -9.83
CA TYR A 109 15.66 30.99 -10.26
C TYR A 109 15.91 29.55 -9.77
N ASN A 110 16.92 29.35 -8.93
CA ASN A 110 17.22 28.05 -8.37
C ASN A 110 16.22 27.74 -7.23
N LYS A 111 15.48 26.63 -7.37
CA LYS A 111 14.47 26.15 -6.42
C LYS A 111 14.96 25.03 -5.50
N ASP A 112 16.25 24.75 -5.51
CA ASP A 112 16.87 23.77 -4.64
C ASP A 112 16.79 24.18 -3.16
N PRO A 113 16.59 23.22 -2.25
CA PRO A 113 16.66 23.51 -0.82
C PRO A 113 18.08 23.95 -0.41
N PRO A 114 18.20 24.89 0.56
CA PRO A 114 19.49 25.27 1.12
C PRO A 114 20.25 24.05 1.68
N GLY A 115 21.55 23.97 1.40
CA GLY A 115 22.41 22.91 1.93
C GLY A 115 22.31 21.55 1.24
N CYS A 116 21.62 21.45 0.10
CA CYS A 116 21.56 20.21 -0.65
C CYS A 116 22.93 19.77 -1.22
N THR A 117 23.07 18.47 -1.44
CA THR A 117 24.25 17.89 -2.07
C THR A 117 24.29 18.26 -3.55
N ARG A 118 25.34 18.99 -3.95
CA ARG A 118 25.60 19.35 -5.35
C ARG A 118 26.84 18.63 -5.84
N LYS A 119 26.79 18.20 -7.10
CA LYS A 119 27.96 17.65 -7.78
C LYS A 119 28.89 18.78 -8.23
N PRO A 120 30.23 18.61 -8.21
CA PRO A 120 31.15 19.59 -8.77
C PRO A 120 30.79 19.93 -10.23
N GLY A 121 30.71 21.23 -10.53
CA GLY A 121 30.33 21.73 -11.86
C GLY A 121 28.82 21.78 -12.13
N PHE A 122 27.98 21.41 -11.15
CA PHE A 122 26.53 21.57 -11.22
C PHE A 122 26.05 22.58 -10.17
N SER A 123 25.15 23.44 -10.59
CA SER A 123 24.43 24.38 -9.73
C SER A 123 23.17 23.79 -9.10
N ILE A 124 22.72 22.63 -9.60
CA ILE A 124 21.52 21.93 -9.12
C ILE A 124 21.86 20.73 -8.22
N CYS A 125 20.96 20.38 -7.30
CA CYS A 125 21.12 19.18 -6.45
C CYS A 125 20.94 17.88 -7.25
N CYS A 126 21.54 16.81 -6.75
CA CYS A 126 21.21 15.45 -7.16
C CYS A 126 21.42 14.45 -6.03
N ASP A 127 20.69 13.34 -6.09
CA ASP A 127 20.78 12.26 -5.11
C ASP A 127 21.49 11.04 -5.71
N SER A 128 22.37 10.40 -4.93
CA SER A 128 23.01 9.13 -5.29
C SER A 128 22.08 7.95 -4.95
N LEU A 129 21.02 7.78 -5.74
CA LEU A 129 20.04 6.70 -5.54
C LEU A 129 20.44 5.45 -6.33
N SER A 130 20.34 4.26 -5.72
CA SER A 130 20.57 2.99 -6.45
C SER A 130 19.32 2.54 -7.20
N ALA A 131 18.12 2.72 -6.62
CA ALA A 131 16.84 2.33 -7.21
C ALA A 131 15.79 3.46 -7.08
N PRO A 132 15.94 4.56 -7.82
CA PRO A 132 15.24 5.82 -7.60
C PRO A 132 13.70 5.76 -7.52
N PHE A 133 13.04 4.96 -8.38
CA PHE A 133 11.58 4.79 -8.31
C PHE A 133 11.15 3.84 -7.20
N ALA A 134 11.88 2.74 -7.00
CA ALA A 134 11.55 1.76 -5.97
C ALA A 134 11.68 2.38 -4.57
N ASP A 135 12.75 3.14 -4.32
CA ASP A 135 12.99 3.78 -3.03
C ASP A 135 11.87 4.80 -2.68
N ARG A 136 11.44 5.60 -3.66
CA ARG A 136 10.32 6.56 -3.49
C ARG A 136 8.96 5.87 -3.38
N LEU A 137 8.72 4.81 -4.16
CA LEU A 137 7.49 4.03 -4.03
C LEU A 137 7.44 3.34 -2.67
N ILE A 138 8.56 2.82 -2.17
CA ILE A 138 8.68 2.23 -0.83
C ILE A 138 8.36 3.29 0.23
N GLU A 139 8.89 4.51 0.10
CA GLU A 139 8.59 5.60 1.04
C GLU A 139 7.08 5.94 1.05
N SER A 140 6.46 6.08 -0.13
CA SER A 140 5.01 6.29 -0.24
C SER A 140 4.21 5.12 0.34
N LYS A 141 4.61 3.88 0.07
CA LYS A 141 3.96 2.68 0.62
C LYS A 141 4.15 2.56 2.14
N ARG A 142 5.29 2.99 2.68
CA ARG A 142 5.52 3.08 4.12
C ARG A 142 4.57 4.09 4.77
N THR A 143 4.34 5.24 4.15
CA THR A 143 3.34 6.20 4.67
C THR A 143 1.91 5.67 4.56
N GLN A 144 1.57 4.98 3.47
CA GLN A 144 0.24 4.41 3.25
C GLN A 144 -0.07 3.26 4.22
N ASN A 145 0.91 2.39 4.46
CA ASN A 145 0.76 1.18 5.28
C ASN A 145 1.33 1.37 6.69
N SER A 146 1.55 2.62 7.11
CA SER A 146 2.05 2.91 8.45
C SER A 146 1.01 2.48 9.48
N LEU A 147 1.45 1.75 10.50
CA LEU A 147 0.62 1.41 11.67
C LEU A 147 0.23 2.65 12.50
N LEU A 148 0.96 3.75 12.34
CA LEU A 148 0.71 5.03 13.02
C LEU A 148 0.32 6.10 11.99
N SER A 149 -0.77 6.82 12.24
CA SER A 149 -1.14 8.02 11.48
C SER A 149 -0.40 9.23 12.02
N GLY A 150 0.79 9.50 11.48
CA GLY A 150 1.58 10.68 11.84
C GLY A 150 2.92 10.71 11.11
N PRO A 151 3.54 11.89 11.00
CA PRO A 151 4.84 11.99 10.35
C PRO A 151 5.87 11.24 11.18
N THR A 152 6.34 10.11 10.66
CA THR A 152 7.35 9.28 11.30
C THR A 152 8.75 9.88 11.04
N GLY A 153 9.05 10.99 11.72
CA GLY A 153 10.40 11.55 11.77
C GLY A 153 10.47 13.01 12.25
N PRO A 154 11.53 13.41 12.96
CA PRO A 154 11.79 14.82 13.23
C PRO A 154 12.07 15.53 11.89
N GLY A 155 11.11 16.32 11.42
CA GLY A 155 11.21 17.07 10.15
C GLY A 155 10.21 16.67 9.07
N ALA A 156 9.41 15.62 9.28
CA ALA A 156 8.31 15.28 8.37
C ALA A 156 7.14 16.26 8.59
N LYS A 157 7.28 17.50 8.11
CA LYS A 157 6.07 18.26 7.74
C LYS A 157 5.48 17.56 6.52
N ALA A 158 4.16 17.42 6.47
CA ALA A 158 3.50 17.06 5.22
C ALA A 158 4.09 17.95 4.13
N ASN A 159 4.61 17.36 3.07
CA ASN A 159 5.24 18.10 1.97
C ASN A 159 4.13 18.77 1.14
N CYS A 160 3.36 19.65 1.79
CA CYS A 160 2.29 20.50 1.26
C CYS A 160 2.85 21.80 0.66
N THR A 161 4.17 21.88 0.47
CA THR A 161 4.87 23.06 -0.04
C THR A 161 4.40 23.48 -1.44
N VAL A 162 3.96 22.51 -2.26
CA VAL A 162 3.38 22.78 -3.58
C VAL A 162 2.04 23.52 -3.46
N ASP A 163 1.20 23.18 -2.47
CA ASP A 163 -0.09 23.84 -2.27
C ASP A 163 0.09 25.26 -1.75
N ASP A 164 1.02 25.48 -0.81
CA ASP A 164 1.32 26.81 -0.27
C ASP A 164 1.86 27.74 -1.37
N ALA A 165 2.83 27.28 -2.17
CA ALA A 165 3.39 28.06 -3.27
C ALA A 165 2.33 28.38 -4.34
N ARG A 166 1.43 27.43 -4.63
CA ARG A 166 0.30 27.65 -5.55
C ARG A 166 -0.68 28.69 -4.99
N GLN A 167 -1.03 28.62 -3.71
CA GLN A 167 -1.93 29.60 -3.08
C GLN A 167 -1.34 31.01 -3.09
N GLN A 168 -0.04 31.14 -2.84
CA GLN A 168 0.66 32.42 -2.97
C GLN A 168 0.61 32.95 -4.40
N MET A 169 0.86 32.09 -5.40
CA MET A 169 0.79 32.48 -6.81
C MET A 169 -0.63 32.91 -7.22
N ILE A 170 -1.66 32.19 -6.79
CA ILE A 170 -3.06 32.56 -7.02
C ILE A 170 -3.38 33.93 -6.42
N SER A 171 -2.92 34.17 -5.18
CA SER A 171 -3.13 35.45 -4.49
C SER A 171 -2.45 36.60 -5.23
N GLN A 172 -1.21 36.39 -5.70
CA GLN A 172 -0.47 37.37 -6.51
C GLN A 172 -1.16 37.64 -7.85
N MET A 173 -1.61 36.60 -8.55
CA MET A 173 -2.38 36.75 -9.80
C MET A 173 -3.68 37.52 -9.56
N GLY A 174 -4.39 37.23 -8.46
CA GLY A 174 -5.60 37.96 -8.07
C GLY A 174 -5.35 39.45 -7.87
N SER A 175 -4.20 39.81 -7.25
CA SER A 175 -3.80 41.21 -7.08
C SER A 175 -3.39 41.90 -8.39
N ALA A 176 -2.80 41.17 -9.34
CA ALA A 176 -2.37 41.72 -10.63
C ALA A 176 -3.55 41.98 -11.59
N ILE A 177 -4.69 41.31 -11.41
CA ILE A 177 -5.89 41.40 -12.26
C ILE A 177 -6.99 42.25 -11.59
N SER A 178 -6.67 43.02 -10.54
CA SER A 178 -7.68 43.88 -9.91
C SER A 178 -8.09 45.01 -10.85
N SER A 179 -9.30 44.95 -11.41
CA SER A 179 -9.91 46.07 -12.11
C SER A 179 -10.47 47.08 -11.12
N VAL A 180 -10.40 48.37 -11.47
CA VAL A 180 -10.98 49.44 -10.66
C VAL A 180 -12.51 49.38 -10.82
N ALA A 181 -13.18 48.71 -9.89
CA ALA A 181 -14.63 48.70 -9.77
C ALA A 181 -15.08 49.79 -8.79
N ASN A 182 -16.17 50.50 -9.11
CA ASN A 182 -16.78 51.43 -8.17
C ASN A 182 -17.35 50.64 -6.96
N GLU A 183 -17.37 51.27 -5.78
CA GLU A 183 -17.71 50.63 -4.50
C GLU A 183 -19.08 49.94 -4.51
N VAL A 184 -20.07 50.52 -5.19
CA VAL A 184 -21.40 49.93 -5.35
C VAL A 184 -21.36 48.62 -6.15
N GLN A 185 -20.57 48.56 -7.23
CA GLN A 185 -20.43 47.36 -8.04
C GLN A 185 -19.63 46.27 -7.31
N ARG A 186 -18.64 46.68 -6.50
CA ARG A 186 -17.88 45.77 -5.63
C ARG A 186 -18.81 45.10 -4.62
N LEU A 187 -19.62 45.87 -3.91
CA LEU A 187 -20.58 45.34 -2.91
C LEU A 187 -21.63 44.43 -3.54
N GLN A 188 -22.12 44.75 -4.74
CA GLN A 188 -23.05 43.86 -5.46
C GLN A 188 -22.40 42.53 -5.87
N LYS A 189 -21.16 42.57 -6.40
CA LYS A 189 -20.41 41.37 -6.74
C LYS A 189 -20.11 40.53 -5.50
N GLU A 190 -19.68 41.18 -4.42
CA GLU A 190 -19.38 40.54 -3.14
C GLU A 190 -20.62 39.88 -2.54
N LYS A 191 -21.79 40.54 -2.59
CA LYS A 191 -23.06 39.93 -2.16
C LYS A 191 -23.37 38.65 -2.94
N ILE A 192 -23.22 38.65 -4.27
CA ILE A 192 -23.46 37.47 -5.11
C ILE A 192 -22.49 36.35 -4.74
N GLN A 193 -21.21 36.69 -4.58
CA GLN A 193 -20.17 35.74 -4.19
C GLN A 193 -20.43 35.13 -2.81
N LEU A 194 -20.69 35.96 -1.79
CA LEU A 194 -21.00 35.51 -0.43
C LEU A 194 -22.29 34.67 -0.38
N THR A 195 -23.30 34.99 -1.19
CA THR A 195 -24.52 34.17 -1.29
C THR A 195 -24.20 32.79 -1.87
N SER A 196 -23.36 32.73 -2.91
CA SER A 196 -22.90 31.45 -3.48
C SER A 196 -22.05 30.65 -2.50
N GLU A 197 -21.14 31.30 -1.78
CA GLU A 197 -20.30 30.67 -0.76
C GLU A 197 -21.13 30.14 0.41
N HIS A 198 -22.13 30.92 0.89
CA HIS A 198 -23.06 30.49 1.91
C HIS A 198 -23.83 29.23 1.50
N GLN A 199 -24.37 29.20 0.28
CA GLN A 199 -25.06 28.01 -0.24
C GLN A 199 -24.13 26.78 -0.31
N GLY A 200 -22.88 26.97 -0.75
CA GLY A 200 -21.87 25.91 -0.75
C GLY A 200 -21.52 25.40 0.65
N LEU A 201 -21.40 26.32 1.61
CA LEU A 201 -21.16 25.98 3.02
C LEU A 201 -22.36 25.26 3.65
N GLU A 202 -23.59 25.71 3.40
CA GLU A 202 -24.79 25.03 3.89
C GLU A 202 -24.88 23.59 3.36
N GLN A 203 -24.61 23.38 2.07
CA GLN A 203 -24.55 22.04 1.49
C GLN A 203 -23.46 21.18 2.15
N THR A 204 -22.28 21.75 2.39
CA THR A 204 -21.17 21.07 3.05
C THR A 204 -21.51 20.68 4.50
N VAL A 205 -22.09 21.61 5.26
CA VAL A 205 -22.53 21.37 6.65
C VAL A 205 -23.62 20.30 6.69
N TYR A 206 -24.58 20.34 5.76
CA TYR A 206 -25.61 19.32 5.64
C TYR A 206 -25.02 17.93 5.37
N GLN A 207 -24.09 17.82 4.41
CA GLN A 207 -23.40 16.56 4.10
C GLN A 207 -22.60 16.03 5.30
N GLN A 208 -21.84 16.89 5.98
CA GLN A 208 -21.07 16.51 7.17
C GLN A 208 -21.97 16.06 8.33
N ARG A 209 -23.13 16.72 8.53
CA ARG A 209 -24.12 16.29 9.54
C ARG A 209 -24.67 14.91 9.23
N ASN A 210 -25.02 14.65 7.97
CA ASN A 210 -25.54 13.33 7.56
C ASN A 210 -24.49 12.23 7.72
N GLN A 211 -23.23 12.50 7.33
CA GLN A 211 -22.11 11.57 7.55
C GLN A 211 -21.89 11.31 9.04
N SER A 212 -21.86 12.37 9.86
CA SER A 212 -21.73 12.25 11.31
C SER A 212 -22.85 11.40 11.89
N PHE A 213 -24.11 11.67 11.52
CA PHE A 213 -25.26 10.91 11.99
C PHE A 213 -25.18 9.43 11.60
N SER A 214 -24.80 9.13 10.35
CA SER A 214 -24.62 7.75 9.87
C SER A 214 -23.56 6.99 10.68
N VAL A 215 -22.38 7.60 10.89
CA VAL A 215 -21.30 7.01 11.70
C VAL A 215 -21.75 6.76 13.13
N ARG A 216 -22.48 7.73 13.71
CA ARG A 216 -23.04 7.64 15.07
C ARG A 216 -24.02 6.46 15.21
N GLN A 217 -24.94 6.30 14.26
CA GLN A 217 -25.88 5.17 14.26
C GLN A 217 -25.17 3.83 14.13
N ALA A 218 -24.19 3.73 13.22
CA ALA A 218 -23.42 2.50 13.04
C ALA A 218 -22.65 2.11 14.33
N LEU A 219 -22.08 3.09 15.02
CA LEU A 219 -21.34 2.86 16.25
C LEU A 219 -22.24 2.40 17.41
N LEU A 220 -23.42 3.01 17.56
CA LEU A 220 -24.40 2.58 18.57
C LEU A 220 -24.92 1.17 18.27
N ALA A 221 -25.23 0.86 17.01
CA ALA A 221 -25.65 -0.48 16.60
C ALA A 221 -24.57 -1.54 16.89
N ALA A 222 -23.30 -1.23 16.61
CA ALA A 222 -22.18 -2.12 16.92
C ALA A 222 -22.04 -2.36 18.43
N ALA A 223 -22.18 -1.31 19.25
CA ALA A 223 -22.12 -1.43 20.69
C ALA A 223 -23.28 -2.27 21.27
N LEU A 224 -24.50 -2.07 20.76
CA LEU A 224 -25.68 -2.85 21.15
C LEU A 224 -25.50 -4.34 20.81
N ASN A 225 -24.99 -4.67 19.61
CA ASN A 225 -24.72 -6.05 19.22
C ASN A 225 -23.70 -6.76 20.13
N LEU A 226 -22.80 -5.99 20.77
CA LEU A 226 -21.81 -6.50 21.71
C LEU A 226 -22.28 -6.45 23.18
N ASN A 227 -23.52 -6.07 23.43
CA ASN A 227 -24.09 -5.85 24.77
C ASN A 227 -23.23 -4.91 25.64
N LEU A 228 -22.68 -3.85 25.03
CA LEU A 228 -21.92 -2.83 25.75
C LEU A 228 -22.86 -1.78 26.32
N ASP A 229 -22.61 -1.38 27.57
CA ASP A 229 -23.30 -0.25 28.20
C ASP A 229 -22.66 1.06 27.72
N VAL A 230 -23.44 1.85 26.99
CA VAL A 230 -22.98 3.07 26.34
C VAL A 230 -23.97 4.20 26.57
N ASP A 231 -23.47 5.34 27.01
CA ASP A 231 -24.22 6.60 27.03
C ASP A 231 -24.70 6.96 25.62
N GLN A 232 -25.81 7.69 25.52
CA GLN A 232 -26.46 8.03 24.23
C GLN A 232 -25.61 8.87 23.27
N ASP A 233 -24.45 9.41 23.71
CA ASP A 233 -23.58 10.21 22.84
C ASP A 233 -22.42 9.39 22.26
N PRO A 234 -22.51 8.96 20.99
CA PRO A 234 -21.44 8.25 20.28
C PRO A 234 -20.20 9.13 20.15
N SER A 235 -19.19 8.77 20.93
CA SER A 235 -17.87 9.42 20.98
C SER A 235 -16.76 8.45 20.56
N PRO A 236 -15.54 8.93 20.27
CA PRO A 236 -14.38 8.06 20.02
C PRO A 236 -14.12 7.04 21.14
N VAL A 237 -14.57 7.32 22.37
CA VAL A 237 -14.50 6.39 23.51
C VAL A 237 -15.36 5.15 23.28
N VAL A 238 -16.54 5.30 22.68
CA VAL A 238 -17.44 4.17 22.35
C VAL A 238 -16.78 3.26 21.31
N LEU A 239 -16.15 3.85 20.30
CA LEU A 239 -15.38 3.10 19.31
C LEU A 239 -14.27 2.29 19.96
N GLN A 240 -13.53 2.88 20.90
CA GLN A 240 -12.48 2.17 21.63
C GLN A 240 -13.07 0.99 22.44
N LYS A 241 -14.17 1.19 23.17
CA LYS A 241 -14.84 0.10 23.90
C LYS A 241 -15.29 -1.04 22.99
N VAL A 242 -15.80 -0.74 21.80
CA VAL A 242 -16.18 -1.74 20.79
C VAL A 242 -14.96 -2.53 20.32
N ILE A 243 -13.84 -1.84 20.03
CA ILE A 243 -12.58 -2.47 19.62
C ILE A 243 -12.07 -3.39 20.75
N ASP A 244 -11.97 -2.88 21.97
CA ASP A 244 -11.46 -3.63 23.13
C ASP A 244 -12.30 -4.89 23.39
N ARG A 245 -13.62 -4.80 23.20
CA ARG A 245 -14.52 -5.95 23.35
C ARG A 245 -14.30 -7.01 22.27
N TYR A 246 -14.12 -6.60 21.02
CA TYR A 246 -13.79 -7.55 19.95
C TYR A 246 -12.42 -8.20 20.16
N GLU A 247 -11.41 -7.44 20.58
CA GLU A 247 -10.09 -8.01 20.90
C GLU A 247 -10.16 -9.02 22.03
N TYR A 248 -10.96 -8.72 23.08
CA TYR A 248 -11.19 -9.65 24.17
C TYR A 248 -11.84 -10.96 23.69
N LEU A 249 -12.92 -10.86 22.91
CA LEU A 249 -13.63 -12.04 22.38
C LEU A 249 -12.71 -12.87 21.47
N SER A 250 -11.94 -12.22 20.59
CA SER A 250 -10.98 -12.91 19.72
C SER A 250 -9.91 -13.68 20.50
N LYS A 251 -9.38 -13.09 21.59
CA LYS A 251 -8.43 -13.78 22.47
C LYS A 251 -9.07 -14.95 23.21
N GLN A 252 -10.35 -14.86 23.58
CA GLN A 252 -11.06 -15.99 24.19
C GLN A 252 -11.24 -17.14 23.20
N GLU A 253 -11.67 -16.86 21.97
CA GLU A 253 -11.79 -17.87 20.91
C GLU A 253 -10.44 -18.52 20.60
N GLU A 254 -9.36 -17.74 20.57
CA GLU A 254 -8.01 -18.29 20.39
C GLU A 254 -7.61 -19.23 21.53
N LEU A 255 -7.90 -18.87 22.78
CA LEU A 255 -7.64 -19.73 23.93
C LEU A 255 -8.43 -21.05 23.87
N GLU A 256 -9.70 -20.99 23.49
CA GLU A 256 -10.55 -22.17 23.33
C GLU A 256 -10.05 -23.08 22.20
N ARG A 257 -9.65 -22.50 21.07
CA ARG A 257 -9.02 -23.25 19.97
C ARG A 257 -7.73 -23.91 20.41
N ASN A 258 -6.87 -23.21 21.14
CA ASN A 258 -5.60 -23.77 21.62
C ASN A 258 -5.84 -24.96 22.56
N LYS A 259 -6.80 -24.86 23.49
CA LYS A 259 -7.21 -25.97 24.36
C LYS A 259 -7.72 -27.17 23.56
N ALA A 260 -8.59 -26.93 22.59
CA ALA A 260 -9.12 -28.00 21.74
C ALA A 260 -8.01 -28.71 20.94
N VAL A 261 -7.01 -27.97 20.47
CA VAL A 261 -5.82 -28.52 19.80
C VAL A 261 -4.97 -29.34 20.76
N GLU A 262 -4.75 -28.87 21.98
CA GLU A 262 -4.02 -29.62 23.02
C GLU A 262 -4.74 -30.94 23.38
N ASP A 263 -6.04 -30.89 23.60
CA ASP A 263 -6.86 -32.07 23.87
C ASP A 263 -6.80 -33.06 22.71
N TRP A 264 -6.91 -32.58 21.47
CA TRP A 264 -6.81 -33.42 20.28
C TRP A 264 -5.44 -34.10 20.18
N ASN A 265 -4.35 -33.37 20.41
CA ASN A 265 -3.00 -33.93 20.39
C ASN A 265 -2.81 -35.01 21.46
N LYS A 266 -3.36 -34.78 22.66
CA LYS A 266 -3.33 -35.75 23.75
C LYS A 266 -4.07 -37.04 23.37
N TYR A 267 -5.33 -36.93 22.92
CA TYR A 267 -6.12 -38.10 22.52
C TYR A 267 -5.51 -38.82 21.32
N SER A 268 -4.96 -38.09 20.36
CA SER A 268 -4.26 -38.67 19.21
C SER A 268 -3.08 -39.55 19.67
N THR A 269 -2.27 -39.04 20.62
CA THR A 269 -1.14 -39.79 21.19
C THR A 269 -1.60 -41.03 21.96
N GLU A 270 -2.67 -40.92 22.74
CA GLU A 270 -3.27 -42.06 23.45
C GLU A 270 -3.80 -43.11 22.47
N ILE A 271 -4.46 -42.70 21.39
CA ILE A 271 -4.94 -43.59 20.33
C ILE A 271 -3.76 -44.33 19.68
N GLU A 272 -2.67 -43.64 19.34
CA GLU A 272 -1.47 -44.28 18.81
C GLU A 272 -0.89 -45.32 19.78
N HIS A 273 -0.87 -45.02 21.08
CA HIS A 273 -0.44 -45.96 22.10
C HIS A 273 -1.36 -47.20 22.15
N TRP A 274 -2.68 -47.01 22.17
CA TRP A 274 -3.65 -48.11 22.18
C TRP A 274 -3.61 -48.94 20.90
N LEU A 275 -3.34 -48.35 19.74
CA LEU A 275 -3.12 -49.07 18.49
C LEU A 275 -1.87 -49.97 18.59
N LYS A 276 -0.75 -49.46 19.11
CA LYS A 276 0.45 -50.27 19.34
C LYS A 276 0.21 -51.41 20.33
N GLU A 277 -0.54 -51.16 21.40
CA GLU A 277 -0.87 -52.19 22.38
C GLU A 277 -1.82 -53.25 21.80
N LYS A 278 -2.78 -52.83 20.97
CA LYS A 278 -3.62 -53.76 20.21
C LYS A 278 -2.78 -54.64 19.28
N ASP A 279 -1.88 -54.05 18.49
CA ASP A 279 -0.98 -54.78 17.58
C ASP A 279 -0.06 -55.75 18.33
N ARG A 280 0.30 -55.42 19.59
CA ARG A 280 1.05 -56.32 20.48
C ARG A 280 0.21 -57.50 20.96
N LEU A 281 -1.05 -57.27 21.34
CA LEU A 281 -1.92 -58.29 21.92
C LEU A 281 -2.50 -59.26 20.88
N GLU A 282 -2.78 -58.78 19.67
CA GLU A 282 -3.38 -59.56 18.58
C GLU A 282 -2.64 -60.87 18.25
N PRO A 283 -1.29 -60.91 18.09
CA PRO A 283 -0.56 -62.16 17.87
C PRO A 283 -0.51 -63.05 19.12
N LEU A 284 -0.56 -62.48 20.33
CA LEU A 284 -0.62 -63.27 21.56
C LEU A 284 -1.96 -64.01 21.66
N ILE A 285 -3.06 -63.32 21.36
CA ILE A 285 -4.40 -63.91 21.34
C ILE A 285 -4.44 -65.05 20.31
N ALA A 286 -3.97 -64.80 19.09
CA ALA A 286 -3.90 -65.84 18.05
C ALA A 286 -3.06 -67.06 18.47
N LYS A 287 -1.96 -66.85 19.21
CA LYS A 287 -1.16 -67.93 19.79
C LYS A 287 -1.93 -68.70 20.86
N TYR A 288 -2.61 -68.02 21.77
CA TYR A 288 -3.43 -68.67 22.80
C TYR A 288 -4.55 -69.51 22.17
N ASP A 289 -5.22 -69.00 21.13
CA ASP A 289 -6.25 -69.73 20.40
C ASP A 289 -5.67 -71.01 19.74
N ALA A 290 -4.47 -70.92 19.16
CA ALA A 290 -3.78 -72.07 18.59
C ALA A 290 -3.40 -73.11 19.65
N ASP A 291 -2.89 -72.67 20.82
CA ASP A 291 -2.53 -73.54 21.93
C ASP A 291 -3.76 -74.23 22.54
N ILE A 292 -4.89 -73.52 22.67
CA ILE A 292 -6.18 -74.07 23.11
C ILE A 292 -6.67 -75.13 22.11
N SER A 293 -6.61 -74.83 20.81
CA SER A 293 -7.01 -75.77 19.75
C SER A 293 -6.17 -77.06 19.80
N LYS A 294 -4.85 -76.92 20.00
CA LYS A 294 -3.93 -78.06 20.16
C LYS A 294 -4.21 -78.87 21.42
N ALA A 295 -4.49 -78.22 22.55
CA ALA A 295 -4.86 -78.88 23.79
C ALA A 295 -6.17 -79.67 23.64
N ASN A 296 -7.17 -79.09 22.96
CA ASN A 296 -8.44 -79.76 22.67
C ASN A 296 -8.25 -80.98 21.75
N ALA A 297 -7.39 -80.88 20.73
CA ALA A 297 -7.07 -82.01 19.85
C ALA A 297 -6.36 -83.15 20.62
N THR A 298 -5.43 -82.80 21.52
CA THR A 298 -4.74 -83.76 22.39
C THR A 298 -5.70 -84.47 23.34
N MET A 299 -6.64 -83.71 23.92
CA MET A 299 -7.72 -84.26 24.76
C MET A 299 -8.60 -85.25 24.00
N LEU A 300 -8.96 -84.91 22.75
CA LEU A 300 -9.76 -85.78 21.89
C LEU A 300 -9.02 -87.08 21.55
N ASP A 301 -7.74 -86.99 21.19
CA ASP A 301 -6.90 -88.15 20.88
C ASP A 301 -6.78 -89.10 22.10
N LEU A 302 -6.50 -88.55 23.28
CA LEU A 302 -6.47 -89.31 24.53
C LEU A 302 -7.81 -89.97 24.85
N ALA A 303 -8.93 -89.28 24.58
CA ALA A 303 -10.27 -89.83 24.77
C ALA A 303 -10.53 -91.01 23.80
N THR A 304 -10.11 -90.90 22.53
CA THR A 304 -10.20 -92.00 21.56
C THR A 304 -9.29 -93.17 21.91
N GLN A 305 -8.05 -92.94 22.32
CA GLN A 305 -7.14 -94.00 22.77
C GLN A 305 -7.71 -94.74 23.98
N LYS A 306 -8.27 -94.00 24.96
CA LYS A 306 -8.98 -94.60 26.11
C LYS A 306 -10.15 -95.48 25.68
N ALA A 307 -10.94 -95.04 24.69
CA ALA A 307 -12.07 -95.82 24.17
C ALA A 307 -11.59 -97.11 23.45
N VAL A 308 -10.53 -97.02 22.63
CA VAL A 308 -9.94 -98.18 21.95
C VAL A 308 -9.35 -99.18 22.95
N LEU A 309 -8.62 -98.71 23.95
CA LEU A 309 -8.08 -99.55 25.03
C LEU A 309 -9.20 -100.24 25.82
N ALA A 310 -10.29 -99.53 26.13
CA ALA A 310 -11.45 -100.11 26.80
C ALA A 310 -12.10 -101.22 25.95
N GLU A 311 -12.22 -101.02 24.64
CA GLU A 311 -12.78 -102.03 23.72
C GLU A 311 -11.83 -103.24 23.54
N GLN A 312 -10.52 -103.01 23.44
CA GLN A 312 -9.52 -104.08 23.38
C GLN A 312 -9.50 -104.92 24.67
N LEU A 313 -9.65 -104.29 25.84
CA LEU A 313 -9.79 -105.00 27.11
C LEU A 313 -11.05 -105.87 27.15
N LYS A 314 -12.15 -105.37 26.59
CA LYS A 314 -13.42 -106.09 26.46
C LYS A 314 -13.32 -107.29 25.52
N ILE A 315 -12.62 -107.17 24.39
CA ILE A 315 -12.37 -108.28 23.46
C ILE A 315 -11.42 -109.31 24.09
N ARG A 316 -10.39 -108.89 24.82
CA ARG A 316 -9.48 -109.80 25.55
C ARG A 316 -10.19 -110.59 26.65
N SER A 317 -11.21 -110.02 27.29
CA SER A 317 -12.02 -110.75 28.29
C SER A 317 -13.03 -111.72 27.66
N MET A 318 -13.26 -111.67 26.34
CA MET A 318 -14.20 -112.56 25.63
C MET A 318 -13.50 -113.72 24.91
N ASN A 319 -12.19 -113.64 24.68
CA ASN A 319 -11.37 -114.69 24.04
C ASN A 319 -10.44 -115.44 25.02
N GLY A 320 -10.73 -115.39 26.32
CA GLY A 320 -10.06 -116.15 27.38
C GLY A 320 -11.00 -117.13 28.04
#